data_AF-A0A5V9ZGL9-F1
#
_entry.id   AF-A0A5V9ZGL9-F1
#
_cell.length_a   1.000
_cell.length_b   1.000
_cell.length_c   1.000
_cell.angle_alpha   90.00
_cell.angle_beta   90.00
_cell.angle_gamma   90.00
#
_symmetry.space_group_name_H-M   'P 1'
#
loop_
_entity.id
_entity.type
_entity.pdbx_description
1 polymer ?
#
loop_
_entity_poly.entity_id
_entity_poly.type
_entity_poly.pdbx_seq_one_letter_code
_entity_poly.pdbx_strand_id
1 'polypeptide(L)' 'MLRFVKPGDIFCFKLDEDRYCFGRIITLMTVGHLSELFDIIKKSPGITELEISN' A
#
# COMPACT_ATOMS: atom_id res chain seq x y z
N MET A 1 -0.35 8.70 -14.44
CA MET A 1 0.59 7.69 -13.93
C MET A 1 1.41 8.32 -12.82
N LEU A 2 1.37 7.78 -11.61
CA LEU A 2 2.22 8.23 -10.50
C LEU A 2 3.68 7.97 -10.92
N ARG A 3 4.46 9.04 -11.04
CA ARG A 3 5.86 8.95 -11.48
C ARG A 3 6.68 8.35 -10.34
N PHE A 4 7.63 7.48 -10.67
CA PHE A 4 8.57 6.82 -9.75
C PHE A 4 8.02 5.72 -8.84
N VAL A 5 6.76 5.30 -9.01
CA VAL A 5 6.20 4.14 -8.31
C VAL A 5 6.60 2.85 -9.05
N LYS A 6 7.25 1.93 -8.33
CA LYS A 6 7.80 0.67 -8.86
C LYS A 6 7.23 -0.56 -8.13
N PRO A 7 7.29 -1.75 -8.75
CA PRO A 7 6.98 -3.01 -8.06
C PRO A 7 7.74 -3.14 -6.74
N GLY A 8 7.04 -3.55 -5.69
CA GLY A 8 7.56 -3.68 -4.34
C GLY A 8 7.38 -2.43 -3.46
N ASP A 9 7.06 -1.27 -4.02
CA ASP A 9 6.79 -0.08 -3.20
C ASP A 9 5.57 -0.30 -2.31
N ILE A 10 5.68 0.13 -1.05
CA ILE A 10 4.61 0.11 -0.06
C ILE A 10 3.92 1.47 -0.05
N PHE A 11 2.60 1.47 -0.04
CA PHE A 11 1.79 2.68 0.05
C PHE A 11 0.80 2.60 1.22
N CYS A 12 0.40 3.79 1.69
CA CYS A 12 -0.58 3.99 2.76
C CYS A 12 -1.69 4.90 2.23
N PHE A 13 -2.93 4.59 2.58
CA PHE A 13 -4.08 5.43 2.26
C PHE A 13 -5.04 5.53 3.44
N LYS A 14 -5.70 6.67 3.56
CA LYS A 14 -6.70 6.94 4.59
C LYS A 14 -8.03 6.30 4.17
N LEU A 15 -8.58 5.44 5.02
CA LEU A 15 -9.90 4.83 4.83
C LEU A 15 -10.99 5.76 5.36
N ASP A 16 -10.78 6.35 6.54
CA ASP A 16 -11.59 7.40 7.14
C ASP A 16 -10.76 8.22 8.14
N GLU A 17 -11.40 9.07 8.95
CA GLU A 17 -10.73 10.01 9.86
C GLU A 17 -9.61 9.39 10.71
N ASP A 18 -9.81 8.16 11.18
CA ASP A 18 -8.92 7.52 12.15
C ASP A 18 -8.33 6.19 11.66
N ARG A 19 -8.58 5.79 10.40
CA ARG A 19 -8.14 4.48 9.89
C ARG A 19 -7.28 4.62 8.64
N TYR A 20 -6.15 3.92 8.67
CA TYR A 20 -5.19 3.79 7.58
C TYR A 20 -5.08 2.34 7.15
N CYS A 21 -5.03 2.15 5.84
CA CYS A 21 -4.83 0.88 5.18
C CYS A 21 -3.55 0.94 4.34
N PHE A 22 -3.02 -0.24 4.02
CA PHE A 22 -1.71 -0.38 3.41
C PHE A 22 -1.77 -1.38 2.26
N GLY A 23 -0.85 -1.24 1.31
CA GLY A 23 -0.73 -2.16 0.20
C GLY A 23 0.64 -2.08 -0.46
N ARG A 24 0.85 -2.97 -1.42
CA ARG A 24 2.09 -3.06 -2.20
C ARG A 24 1.80 -3.03 -3.68
N ILE A 25 2.66 -2.34 -4.42
CA ILE A 25 2.63 -2.34 -5.88
C ILE A 25 3.15 -3.67 -6.39
N ILE A 26 2.34 -4.39 -7.15
CA ILE A 26 2.72 -5.67 -7.76
C ILE A 26 3.37 -5.44 -9.12
N THR A 27 2.76 -4.65 -9.99
CA THR A 27 3.28 -4.39 -11.34
C THR A 27 2.68 -3.14 -11.99
N LEU A 28 3.29 -2.65 -13.07
CA LEU A 28 2.73 -1.63 -13.95
C LEU A 28 2.11 -2.30 -15.18
N MET A 29 0.82 -2.07 -15.41
CA MET A 29 0.09 -2.47 -16.61
C MET A 29 -0.22 -1.25 -17.50
N THR A 30 -0.66 -1.51 -18.73
CA THR A 30 -1.10 -0.47 -19.68
C THR A 30 -2.17 0.47 -19.10
N VAL A 31 -3.01 -0.04 -18.21
CA VAL A 31 -4.10 0.71 -17.55
C VAL A 31 -3.70 1.41 -16.24
N GLY A 32 -2.53 1.08 -15.68
CA GLY A 32 -2.07 1.60 -14.39
C GLY A 32 -1.36 0.56 -13.53
N HIS A 33 -1.08 0.91 -12.28
CA HIS A 33 -0.44 0.01 -11.32
C HIS A 33 -1.45 -1.00 -10.76
N LEU A 34 -1.08 -2.28 -10.78
CA LEU A 34 -1.76 -3.33 -10.02
C LEU A 34 -1.17 -3.38 -8.63
N SER A 35 -2.03 -3.45 -7.62
CA SER A 35 -1.64 -3.46 -6.22
C SER A 35 -2.36 -4.55 -5.45
N GLU A 36 -1.69 -5.10 -4.44
CA GLU A 36 -2.34 -5.89 -3.39
C GLU A 36 -2.63 -5.00 -2.17
N LEU A 37 -3.69 -5.32 -1.43
CA LEU A 37 -4.02 -4.70 -0.16
C LEU A 37 -3.69 -5.67 0.97
N PHE A 38 -3.05 -5.16 2.01
CA PHE A 38 -2.81 -5.94 3.22
C PHE A 38 -4.06 -5.95 4.10
N ASP A 39 -4.30 -7.07 4.80
CA ASP A 39 -5.36 -7.18 5.80
C ASP A 39 -4.93 -6.52 7.13
N ILE A 40 -4.59 -5.23 7.04
CA ILE A 40 -4.02 -4.42 8.13
C ILE A 40 -4.74 -3.07 8.15
N ILE A 41 -5.33 -2.75 9.30
CA ILE A 41 -5.99 -1.46 9.56
C ILE A 41 -5.36 -0.86 10.82
N LYS A 42 -4.82 0.35 10.72
CA LYS A 42 -4.15 1.04 11.84
C LYS A 42 -4.72 2.42 12.08
N LYS A 43 -4.56 2.92 13.31
CA LYS A 43 -4.91 4.30 13.68
C LYS A 43 -3.84 5.33 13.30
N SER A 44 -2.69 4.88 12.81
CA SER A 44 -1.58 5.74 12.40
C SER A 44 -1.02 5.29 11.04
N PRO A 45 -0.46 6.21 10.23
CA PRO A 45 0.03 5.92 8.89
C PRO A 45 1.42 5.27 8.87
N GLY A 46 1.73 4.40 9.84
CA GLY A 46 3.02 3.73 9.97
C GLY A 46 2.90 2.22 9.91
N ILE A 47 3.75 1.57 9.10
CA ILE A 47 3.83 0.11 8.97
C ILE A 47 5.29 -0.33 8.98
N THR A 48 5.56 -1.52 9.50
CA THR A 48 6.89 -2.12 9.58
C THR A 48 7.00 -3.37 8.71
N GLU A 49 8.22 -3.77 8.38
CA GLU A 49 8.46 -4.99 7.58
C GLU A 49 7.92 -6.25 8.26
N LEU A 50 7.97 -6.32 9.60
CA LEU A 50 7.43 -7.44 10.37
C LEU A 50 5.92 -7.59 10.22
N GLU A 51 5.20 -6.49 10.02
CA GLU A 51 3.74 -6.52 9.86
C GLU A 51 3.32 -6.98 8.46
N ILE A 52 4.19 -6.87 7.45
CA ILE A 52 3.91 -7.27 6.06
C ILE A 52 4.54 -8.61 5.68
N SER A 53 5.41 -9.15 6.54
CA SER A 53 6.07 -10.44 6.37
C SER A 53 5.23 -11.53 7.04
N ASN A 54 4.22 -12.03 6.34
CA ASN A 54 3.51 -13.26 6.74
C ASN A 54 4.45 -14.47 6.69
#